data_AF-A0A2A5JU69-F1
#
_entry.id   AF-A0A2A5JU69-F1
#
_cell.length_a   1.000
_cell.length_b   1.000
_cell.length_c   1.000
_cell.angle_alpha   90.00
_cell.angle_beta   90.00
_cell.angle_gamma   90.00
#
_symmetry.space_group_name_H-M   'P 1'
#
loop_
_entity.id
_entity.type
_entity.pdbx_description
1 polymer ?
#
loop_
_entity_poly.entity_id
_entity_poly.type
_entity_poly.pdbx_seq_one_letter_code
_entity_poly.pdbx_strand_id
1 'polypeptide(L)'
;MKKWGLLLIIMTVLLLAFIDNEQQETSRHVPQFVTFYKPQHDTQKVPQSVMGEPSSLHCEAINKQHKYQIDDWLFELQNNNQAEQWSAYLELLPQCLHEIAGHYAQFKQALIEVDVHLNLQERVELLHALQRQFFTDDVIAVWFEDSNSWDTHALTRWHILSDPAMSELQKQQLIEAHISELPKHEQLLFKTSAQLHALNANWQQQRYNELSAEYGDETATRILEVQKQQQRWQQKLKRFKLEKHRILVEFGESPTAKAHVEALLNQTFTENEQKRVAVLVE
;
A
#
# COMPACT_ATOMS: atom_id res chain seq x y z
N MET A 1 -21.21 -14.44 22.53
CA MET A 1 -20.61 -15.19 21.41
C MET A 1 -19.97 -14.15 20.48
N LYS A 2 -18.75 -13.68 20.78
CA LYS A 2 -17.48 -14.06 20.13
C LYS A 2 -17.58 -14.19 18.59
N LYS A 3 -17.13 -13.16 17.88
CA LYS A 3 -16.22 -13.15 16.71
C LYS A 3 -16.01 -11.70 16.24
N TRP A 4 -15.22 -10.93 16.98
CA TRP A 4 -14.63 -9.67 16.49
C TRP A 4 -13.13 -9.86 16.56
N GLY A 5 -12.60 -10.47 15.51
CA GLY A 5 -11.20 -10.83 15.41
C GLY A 5 -10.99 -11.37 14.03
N LEU A 6 -10.73 -10.45 13.09
CA LEU A 6 -10.06 -10.66 11.79
C LEU A 6 -10.20 -9.41 10.91
N LEU A 7 -9.85 -8.23 11.43
CA LEU A 7 -9.70 -7.01 10.62
C LEU A 7 -8.23 -6.72 10.26
N LEU A 8 -7.40 -7.77 10.24
CA LEU A 8 -5.99 -7.72 9.87
C LEU A 8 -5.66 -8.53 8.60
N ILE A 9 -6.67 -9.03 7.87
CA ILE A 9 -6.45 -9.87 6.67
C ILE A 9 -6.88 -9.20 5.34
N ILE A 10 -7.66 -8.13 5.36
CA ILE A 10 -8.11 -7.50 4.10
C ILE A 10 -7.06 -6.55 3.50
N MET A 11 -6.05 -6.12 4.28
CA MET A 11 -4.86 -5.44 3.76
C MET A 11 -3.80 -6.41 3.16
N THR A 12 -4.02 -7.72 3.23
CA THR A 12 -3.01 -8.73 2.86
C THR A 12 -3.26 -9.45 1.55
N VAL A 13 -4.47 -9.38 0.97
CA VAL A 13 -4.78 -10.18 -0.24
C VAL A 13 -4.64 -9.41 -1.56
N LEU A 14 -4.62 -8.07 -1.54
CA LEU A 14 -4.27 -7.26 -2.73
C LEU A 14 -2.75 -7.15 -2.97
N LEU A 15 -1.93 -7.79 -2.13
CA LEU A 15 -0.48 -7.92 -2.29
C LEU A 15 -0.02 -9.33 -2.76
N LEU A 16 -0.92 -10.31 -2.89
CA LEU A 16 -0.54 -11.72 -3.08
C LEU A 16 -0.81 -12.30 -4.48
N ALA A 17 -1.17 -11.49 -5.48
CA ALA A 17 -1.38 -11.98 -6.84
C ALA A 17 -0.19 -11.78 -7.79
N PHE A 18 0.99 -11.36 -7.32
CA PHE A 18 2.17 -11.14 -8.18
C PHE A 18 3.52 -11.47 -7.51
N ILE A 19 3.61 -12.58 -6.78
CA ILE A 19 4.91 -13.13 -6.39
C ILE A 19 4.88 -14.65 -6.54
N ASP A 20 5.17 -15.09 -7.76
CA ASP A 20 5.88 -16.35 -7.99
C ASP A 20 6.78 -16.13 -9.21
N ASN A 21 7.91 -15.46 -8.98
CA ASN A 21 9.19 -15.91 -9.53
C ASN A 21 10.37 -15.23 -8.81
N GLU A 22 11.21 -16.09 -8.24
CA GLU A 22 12.59 -15.89 -7.77
C GLU A 22 12.92 -14.85 -6.69
N GLN A 23 13.28 -15.43 -5.53
CA GLN A 23 14.10 -14.89 -4.46
C GLN A 23 15.23 -13.97 -4.95
N GLN A 24 15.11 -12.68 -4.68
CA GLN A 24 16.27 -11.86 -4.36
C GLN A 24 15.89 -10.78 -3.34
N GLU A 25 15.95 -11.17 -2.06
CA GLU A 25 15.75 -10.27 -0.92
C GLU A 25 16.89 -9.25 -0.83
N THR A 26 16.71 -8.10 -1.48
CA THR A 26 17.48 -6.90 -1.14
C THR A 26 16.78 -6.17 -0.01
N SER A 27 17.42 -6.14 1.17
CA SER A 27 16.99 -5.34 2.32
C SER A 27 16.68 -3.91 1.89
N ARG A 28 15.40 -3.55 1.95
CA ARG A 28 14.92 -2.19 1.71
C ARG A 28 15.50 -1.28 2.78
N HIS A 29 16.45 -0.44 2.39
CA HIS A 29 16.70 0.79 3.14
C HIS A 29 15.48 1.68 2.87
N VAL A 30 14.53 1.70 3.80
CA VAL A 30 13.40 2.63 3.77
C VAL A 30 14.01 4.03 3.96
N PRO A 31 13.95 4.94 2.96
CA PRO A 31 14.21 6.34 3.24
C PRO A 31 13.19 6.77 4.30
N GLN A 32 13.64 7.48 5.34
CA GLN A 32 12.72 8.11 6.28
C GLN A 32 11.87 9.13 5.51
N PHE A 33 10.76 8.67 4.96
CA PHE A 33 9.70 9.53 4.49
C PHE A 33 9.14 10.24 5.71
N VAL A 34 9.05 11.57 5.56
CA VAL A 34 8.30 12.55 6.35
C VAL A 34 7.69 11.96 7.61
N THR A 35 8.21 12.37 8.76
CA THR A 35 7.59 12.16 10.07
C THR A 35 6.12 12.54 9.95
N PHE A 36 5.23 11.56 9.80
CA PHE A 36 3.81 11.80 9.91
C PHE A 36 3.61 12.40 11.29
N TYR A 37 3.04 13.61 11.31
CA TYR A 37 2.66 14.30 12.52
C TYR A 37 1.84 13.32 13.35
N LYS A 38 2.40 12.87 14.48
CA LYS A 38 1.69 12.01 15.43
C LYS A 38 0.68 12.93 16.11
N PRO A 39 -0.62 12.84 15.83
CA PRO A 39 -1.57 13.64 16.59
C PRO A 39 -1.49 13.13 18.02
N GLN A 40 -1.18 14.01 18.97
CA GLN A 40 -1.47 13.73 20.36
C GLN A 40 -3.01 13.67 20.47
N HIS A 41 -3.57 12.47 20.44
CA HIS A 41 -4.95 12.25 20.82
C HIS A 41 -5.04 12.31 22.34
N ASP A 42 -5.55 13.44 22.84
CA ASP A 42 -6.17 13.46 24.16
C ASP A 42 -7.38 12.52 24.11
N THR A 43 -7.35 11.49 24.95
CA THR A 43 -8.47 10.59 25.19
C THR A 43 -9.68 11.37 25.68
N GLN A 44 -10.84 11.09 25.09
CA GLN A 44 -12.15 11.69 25.38
C GLN A 44 -12.32 13.15 24.95
N LYS A 45 -12.65 13.35 23.67
CA LYS A 45 -13.51 14.47 23.25
C LYS A 45 -14.09 14.15 21.87
N VAL A 46 -15.42 14.18 21.77
CA VAL A 46 -16.09 14.51 20.51
C VAL A 46 -15.38 15.75 19.94
N PRO A 47 -15.02 15.80 18.64
CA PRO A 47 -14.33 16.96 18.08
C PRO A 47 -15.08 18.23 18.45
N GLN A 48 -14.45 19.10 19.26
CA GLN A 48 -15.05 20.38 19.59
C GLN A 48 -15.07 21.22 18.31
N SER A 49 -16.28 21.56 17.89
CA SER A 49 -16.61 22.54 16.85
C SER A 49 -15.58 23.68 16.80
N VAL A 50 -14.78 23.73 15.73
CA VAL A 50 -14.16 24.99 15.32
C VAL A 50 -15.32 25.86 14.86
N MET A 51 -15.83 26.71 15.76
CA MET A 51 -16.91 27.64 15.51
C MET A 51 -16.57 28.55 14.32
N GLY A 52 -17.08 28.19 13.15
CA GLY A 52 -17.69 29.15 12.23
C GLY A 52 -19.16 29.32 12.64
N GLU A 53 -19.68 30.54 12.51
CA GLU A 53 -21.06 30.93 12.81
C GLU A 53 -22.12 29.92 12.36
N PRO A 54 -23.30 29.87 13.03
CA PRO A 54 -24.41 29.03 12.61
C PRO A 54 -24.89 29.50 11.24
N SER A 55 -24.35 28.87 10.19
CA SER A 55 -24.67 29.19 8.82
C SER A 55 -26.10 28.73 8.59
N SER A 56 -26.97 29.71 8.39
CA SER A 56 -28.34 29.51 7.96
C SER A 56 -28.41 28.56 6.77
N LEU A 57 -29.04 27.40 6.96
CA LEU A 57 -30.09 26.84 6.08
C LEU A 57 -29.87 26.92 4.56
N HIS A 58 -28.65 26.69 4.08
CA HIS A 58 -28.42 26.36 2.68
C HIS A 58 -27.47 25.18 2.60
N CYS A 59 -27.97 24.07 2.06
CA CYS A 59 -27.11 22.97 1.73
C CYS A 59 -26.23 23.45 0.58
N GLU A 60 -24.95 23.71 0.83
CA GLU A 60 -23.98 23.76 -0.26
C GLU A 60 -24.08 22.46 -1.06
N ALA A 61 -23.85 22.54 -2.36
CA ALA A 61 -23.91 21.36 -3.22
C ALA A 61 -23.04 20.24 -2.60
N ILE A 62 -23.61 19.03 -2.53
CA ILE A 62 -22.91 17.85 -2.04
C ILE A 62 -21.59 17.73 -2.80
N ASN A 63 -20.49 17.58 -2.07
CA ASN A 63 -19.15 17.50 -2.64
C ASN A 63 -18.36 16.36 -1.98
N LYS A 64 -17.18 16.07 -2.52
CA LYS A 64 -16.30 14.98 -2.06
C LYS A 64 -15.78 15.16 -0.63
N GLN A 65 -15.64 16.39 -0.13
CA GLN A 65 -15.14 16.63 1.23
C GLN A 65 -16.11 16.10 2.29
N HIS A 66 -17.42 16.21 2.05
CA HIS A 66 -18.43 15.61 2.92
C HIS A 66 -18.25 14.10 3.06
N LYS A 67 -17.95 13.39 1.96
CA LYS A 67 -17.67 11.95 1.98
C LYS A 67 -16.44 11.64 2.82
N TYR A 68 -15.35 12.36 2.61
CA TYR A 68 -14.09 12.12 3.34
C TYR A 68 -14.24 12.36 4.83
N GLN A 69 -14.94 13.43 5.22
CA GLN A 69 -15.25 13.69 6.63
C GLN A 69 -16.05 12.54 7.26
N ILE A 70 -17.06 12.01 6.56
CA ILE A 70 -17.84 10.87 7.05
C ILE A 70 -16.98 9.59 7.11
N ASP A 71 -16.14 9.33 6.11
CA ASP A 71 -15.21 8.19 6.13
C ASP A 71 -14.26 8.26 7.34
N ASP A 72 -13.67 9.43 7.61
CA ASP A 72 -12.76 9.66 8.74
C ASP A 72 -13.46 9.41 10.08
N TRP A 73 -14.68 9.91 10.24
CA TRP A 73 -15.47 9.70 11.47
C TRP A 73 -15.88 8.24 11.67
N LEU A 74 -16.34 7.57 10.62
CA LEU A 74 -16.66 6.14 10.70
C LEU A 74 -15.41 5.33 11.07
N PHE A 75 -14.24 5.69 10.51
CA PHE A 75 -12.98 5.06 10.85
C PHE A 75 -12.58 5.28 12.32
N GLU A 76 -12.68 6.52 12.83
CA GLU A 76 -12.41 6.83 14.24
C GLU A 76 -13.31 6.05 15.19
N LEU A 77 -14.62 6.04 14.93
CA LEU A 77 -15.60 5.32 15.74
C LEU A 77 -15.32 3.82 15.73
N GLN A 78 -14.99 3.25 14.58
CA GLN A 78 -14.63 1.84 14.46
C GLN A 78 -13.35 1.52 15.24
N ASN A 79 -12.30 2.32 15.09
CA ASN A 79 -11.01 2.11 15.75
C ASN A 79 -11.13 2.18 17.28
N ASN A 80 -12.03 3.02 17.79
CA ASN A 80 -12.26 3.19 19.23
C ASN A 80 -13.36 2.26 19.79
N ASN A 81 -14.01 1.44 18.96
CA ASN A 81 -15.19 0.63 19.33
C ASN A 81 -16.36 1.46 19.91
N GLN A 82 -16.65 2.61 19.28
CA GLN A 82 -17.67 3.58 19.74
C GLN A 82 -18.79 3.78 18.71
N ALA A 83 -19.14 2.73 17.95
CA ALA A 83 -20.13 2.82 16.88
C ALA A 83 -21.49 3.39 17.33
N GLU A 84 -21.85 3.22 18.61
CA GLU A 84 -23.05 3.78 19.23
C GLU A 84 -23.07 5.32 19.24
N GLN A 85 -21.92 5.98 19.10
CA GLN A 85 -21.80 7.44 19.09
C GLN A 85 -22.09 8.06 17.72
N TRP A 86 -22.37 7.24 16.69
CA TRP A 86 -22.64 7.74 15.34
C TRP A 86 -23.73 8.81 15.29
N SER A 87 -24.79 8.69 16.12
CA SER A 87 -25.86 9.70 16.17
C SER A 87 -25.36 11.08 16.62
N ALA A 88 -24.39 11.14 17.53
CA ALA A 88 -23.81 12.40 17.98
C ALA A 88 -22.94 13.06 16.88
N TYR A 89 -22.29 12.25 16.06
CA TYR A 89 -21.53 12.73 14.90
C TYR A 89 -22.46 13.24 13.79
N LEU A 90 -23.63 12.61 13.59
CA LEU A 90 -24.64 13.10 12.65
C LEU A 90 -25.11 14.53 13.00
N GLU A 91 -25.29 14.85 14.29
CA GLU A 91 -25.69 16.20 14.73
C GLU A 91 -24.66 17.29 14.42
N LEU A 92 -23.42 16.92 14.11
CA LEU A 92 -22.37 17.85 13.69
C LEU A 92 -22.41 18.17 12.20
N LEU A 93 -23.18 17.41 11.41
CA LEU A 93 -23.35 17.66 9.97
C LEU A 93 -24.48 18.67 9.71
N PRO A 94 -24.44 19.36 8.57
CA PRO A 94 -25.62 20.03 8.04
C PRO A 94 -26.79 19.06 7.92
N GLN A 95 -28.00 19.51 8.30
CA GLN A 95 -29.20 18.67 8.33
C GLN A 95 -29.49 17.95 7.01
N CYS A 96 -29.17 18.59 5.89
CA CYS A 96 -29.36 18.02 4.55
C CYS A 96 -28.44 16.81 4.25
N LEU A 97 -27.35 16.62 5.00
CA LEU A 97 -26.45 15.47 4.86
C LEU A 97 -26.81 14.32 5.80
N HIS A 98 -27.70 14.52 6.77
CA HIS A 98 -28.03 13.49 7.77
C HIS A 98 -28.51 12.18 7.12
N GLU A 99 -29.43 12.29 6.15
CA GLU A 99 -29.98 11.14 5.46
C GLU A 99 -28.90 10.41 4.65
N ILE A 100 -28.12 11.15 3.86
CA ILE A 100 -27.06 10.59 3.01
C ILE A 100 -25.96 9.94 3.87
N ALA A 101 -25.58 10.57 4.99
CA ALA A 101 -24.63 10.00 5.94
C ALA A 101 -25.17 8.73 6.60
N GLY A 102 -26.47 8.71 6.93
CA GLY A 102 -27.17 7.51 7.42
C GLY A 102 -27.13 6.36 6.40
N HIS A 103 -27.48 6.62 5.14
CA HIS A 103 -27.37 5.65 4.06
C HIS A 103 -25.92 5.22 3.83
N TYR A 104 -24.95 6.12 4.00
CA TYR A 104 -23.53 5.80 3.87
C TYR A 104 -23.05 4.81 4.93
N ALA A 105 -23.44 5.00 6.20
CA ALA A 105 -23.14 4.03 7.25
C ALA A 105 -23.78 2.65 6.96
N GLN A 106 -25.03 2.62 6.48
CA GLN A 106 -25.72 1.38 6.10
C GLN A 106 -25.06 0.69 4.89
N PHE A 107 -24.66 1.47 3.88
CA PHE A 107 -23.89 0.98 2.73
C PHE A 107 -22.58 0.32 3.17
N LYS A 108 -21.83 0.95 4.08
CA LYS A 108 -20.60 0.36 4.64
C LYS A 108 -20.88 -0.92 5.41
N GLN A 109 -21.98 -0.98 6.16
CA GLN A 109 -22.41 -2.21 6.84
C GLN A 109 -22.75 -3.31 5.84
N ALA A 110 -23.48 -3.01 4.76
CA ALA A 110 -23.80 -3.96 3.70
C ALA A 110 -22.53 -4.50 3.00
N LEU A 111 -21.50 -3.65 2.82
CA LEU A 111 -20.21 -4.09 2.28
C LEU A 111 -19.48 -5.10 3.17
N ILE A 112 -19.70 -5.09 4.48
CA ILE A 112 -19.11 -6.08 5.41
C ILE A 112 -19.75 -7.46 5.22
N GLU A 113 -21.01 -7.51 4.79
CA GLU A 113 -21.78 -8.74 4.62
C GLU A 113 -21.53 -9.43 3.27
N VAL A 114 -20.72 -8.80 2.41
CA VAL A 114 -20.36 -9.33 1.08
C VAL A 114 -19.58 -10.63 1.20
N ASP A 115 -19.95 -11.62 0.36
CA ASP A 115 -19.27 -12.90 0.28
C ASP A 115 -17.78 -12.75 -0.11
N VAL A 116 -16.92 -13.35 0.70
CA VAL A 116 -15.46 -13.36 0.50
C VAL A 116 -15.02 -14.26 -0.66
N HIS A 117 -15.90 -15.08 -1.22
CA HIS A 117 -15.60 -15.97 -2.34
C HIS A 117 -15.84 -15.37 -3.71
N LEU A 118 -16.43 -14.17 -3.80
CA LEU A 118 -16.63 -13.47 -5.06
C LEU A 118 -15.29 -13.19 -5.77
N ASN A 119 -15.27 -13.36 -7.08
CA ASN A 119 -14.16 -12.95 -7.94
C ASN A 119 -14.14 -11.41 -8.12
N LEU A 120 -13.10 -10.89 -8.79
CA LEU A 120 -12.93 -9.44 -8.92
C LEU A 120 -14.12 -8.76 -9.64
N GLN A 121 -14.60 -9.35 -10.74
CA GLN A 121 -15.74 -8.83 -11.49
C GLN A 121 -16.99 -8.79 -10.64
N GLU A 122 -17.33 -9.91 -10.00
CA GLU A 122 -18.51 -10.03 -9.14
C GLU A 122 -18.49 -9.02 -7.98
N ARG A 123 -17.31 -8.77 -7.40
CA ARG A 123 -17.14 -7.78 -6.33
C ARG A 123 -17.41 -6.35 -6.80
N VAL A 124 -16.87 -5.96 -7.94
CA VAL A 124 -17.07 -4.61 -8.50
C VAL A 124 -18.52 -4.42 -8.93
N GLU A 125 -19.12 -5.42 -9.57
CA GLU A 125 -20.54 -5.38 -9.94
C GLU A 125 -21.44 -5.22 -8.72
N LEU A 126 -21.18 -5.98 -7.65
CA LEU A 126 -21.91 -5.87 -6.39
C LEU A 126 -21.68 -4.53 -5.70
N LEU A 127 -20.45 -4.01 -5.67
CA LEU A 127 -20.13 -2.70 -5.13
C LEU A 127 -20.95 -1.60 -5.83
N HIS A 128 -20.94 -1.59 -7.16
CA HIS A 128 -21.72 -0.63 -7.95
C HIS A 128 -23.24 -0.82 -7.75
N ALA A 129 -23.72 -2.06 -7.58
CA ALA A 129 -25.11 -2.33 -7.30
C ALA A 129 -25.54 -1.80 -5.92
N LEU A 130 -24.71 -2.00 -4.89
CA LEU A 130 -24.95 -1.45 -3.56
C LEU A 130 -24.93 0.08 -3.59
N GLN A 131 -24.00 0.71 -4.30
CA GLN A 131 -24.03 2.17 -4.45
C GLN A 131 -25.37 2.66 -5.03
N ARG A 132 -25.88 2.03 -6.09
CA ARG A 132 -27.20 2.36 -6.68
C ARG A 132 -28.38 2.06 -5.76
N GLN A 133 -28.22 1.13 -4.81
CA GLN A 133 -29.26 0.82 -3.83
C GLN A 133 -29.37 1.91 -2.75
N PHE A 134 -28.24 2.50 -2.35
CA PHE A 134 -28.19 3.44 -1.21
C PHE A 134 -28.14 4.92 -1.62
N PHE A 135 -27.77 5.23 -2.86
CA PHE A 135 -27.52 6.60 -3.30
C PHE A 135 -28.20 6.91 -4.65
N THR A 136 -28.52 8.18 -4.84
CA THR A 136 -28.96 8.71 -6.14
C THR A 136 -27.78 8.84 -7.10
N ASP A 137 -28.07 8.91 -8.41
CA ASP A 137 -27.04 9.09 -9.43
C ASP A 137 -26.21 10.37 -9.21
N ASP A 138 -26.80 11.45 -8.71
CA ASP A 138 -26.08 12.69 -8.38
C ASP A 138 -25.05 12.47 -7.26
N VAL A 139 -25.42 11.74 -6.21
CA VAL A 139 -24.48 11.41 -5.13
C VAL A 139 -23.41 10.46 -5.65
N ILE A 140 -23.77 9.47 -6.48
CA ILE A 140 -22.80 8.55 -7.11
C ILE A 140 -21.77 9.33 -7.94
N ALA A 141 -22.24 10.23 -8.79
CA ALA A 141 -21.39 11.05 -9.66
C ALA A 141 -20.39 11.92 -8.87
N VAL A 142 -20.78 12.41 -7.69
CA VAL A 142 -19.90 13.24 -6.85
C VAL A 142 -18.99 12.38 -5.98
N TRP A 143 -19.50 11.35 -5.32
CA TRP A 143 -18.80 10.62 -4.25
C TRP A 143 -18.01 9.42 -4.73
N PHE A 144 -18.40 8.82 -5.86
CA PHE A 144 -17.91 7.50 -6.26
C PHE A 144 -17.42 7.43 -7.71
N GLU A 145 -17.68 8.42 -8.57
CA GLU A 145 -17.32 8.37 -9.99
C GLU A 145 -15.84 8.06 -10.23
N ASP A 146 -14.92 8.75 -9.54
CA ASP A 146 -13.48 8.51 -9.70
C ASP A 146 -13.11 7.05 -9.36
N SER A 147 -13.66 6.51 -8.26
CA SER A 147 -13.41 5.13 -7.86
C SER A 147 -14.07 4.14 -8.83
N ASN A 148 -15.28 4.42 -9.29
CA ASN A 148 -16.03 3.56 -10.21
C ASN A 148 -15.35 3.51 -11.58
N SER A 149 -14.82 4.64 -12.04
CA SER A 149 -14.00 4.72 -13.26
C SER A 149 -12.74 3.89 -13.11
N TRP A 150 -12.03 4.05 -11.98
CA TRP A 150 -10.83 3.27 -11.68
C TRP A 150 -11.11 1.76 -11.65
N ASP A 151 -12.18 1.34 -10.99
CA ASP A 151 -12.61 -0.06 -10.89
C ASP A 151 -12.97 -0.62 -12.28
N THR A 152 -13.67 0.15 -13.10
CA THR A 152 -14.03 -0.24 -14.48
C THR A 152 -12.78 -0.43 -15.35
N HIS A 153 -11.81 0.47 -15.26
CA HIS A 153 -10.54 0.34 -15.96
C HIS A 153 -9.71 -0.85 -15.45
N ALA A 154 -9.73 -1.10 -14.13
CA ALA A 154 -9.09 -2.26 -13.54
C ALA A 154 -9.71 -3.58 -14.03
N LEU A 155 -11.04 -3.67 -14.10
CA LEU A 155 -11.74 -4.81 -14.69
C LEU A 155 -11.39 -5.01 -16.16
N THR A 156 -11.31 -3.93 -16.94
CA THR A 156 -10.92 -4.01 -18.35
C THR A 156 -9.56 -4.67 -18.51
N ARG A 157 -8.56 -4.24 -17.72
CA ARG A 157 -7.22 -4.87 -17.71
C ARG A 157 -7.26 -6.30 -17.20
N TRP A 158 -8.07 -6.59 -16.19
CA TRP A 158 -8.24 -7.94 -15.66
C TRP A 158 -8.84 -8.90 -16.70
N HIS A 159 -9.81 -8.46 -17.51
CA HIS A 159 -10.36 -9.26 -18.60
C HIS A 159 -9.32 -9.56 -19.68
N ILE A 160 -8.50 -8.58 -20.06
CA ILE A 160 -7.40 -8.80 -21.02
C ILE A 160 -6.41 -9.84 -20.46
N LEU A 161 -6.03 -9.71 -19.19
CA LEU A 161 -5.04 -10.61 -18.57
C LEU A 161 -5.57 -12.04 -18.37
N SER A 162 -6.85 -12.17 -18.04
CA SER A 162 -7.48 -13.46 -17.73
C SER A 162 -7.92 -14.25 -18.97
N ASP A 163 -7.94 -13.64 -20.16
CA ASP A 163 -8.32 -14.33 -21.39
C ASP A 163 -7.27 -15.39 -21.82
N PRO A 164 -7.61 -16.70 -21.81
CA PRO A 164 -6.69 -17.75 -22.20
C PRO A 164 -6.49 -17.84 -23.73
N ALA A 165 -7.34 -17.20 -24.53
CA ALA A 165 -7.23 -17.19 -25.99
C ALA A 165 -6.22 -16.15 -26.50
N MET A 166 -5.79 -15.21 -25.66
CA MET A 166 -4.82 -14.19 -26.01
C MET A 166 -3.38 -14.63 -25.70
N SER A 167 -2.47 -14.42 -26.66
CA SER A 167 -1.03 -14.51 -26.40
C SER A 167 -0.55 -13.36 -25.51
N GLU A 168 0.56 -13.57 -24.80
CA GLU A 168 1.17 -12.53 -23.94
C GLU A 168 1.47 -11.23 -24.69
N LEU A 169 1.91 -11.32 -25.95
CA LEU A 169 2.14 -10.14 -26.79
C LEU A 169 0.84 -9.36 -27.07
N GLN A 170 -0.26 -10.07 -27.37
CA GLN A 170 -1.57 -9.44 -27.58
C GLN A 170 -2.08 -8.78 -26.30
N LYS A 171 -1.93 -9.44 -25.15
CA LYS A 171 -2.31 -8.89 -23.85
C LYS A 171 -1.54 -7.59 -23.56
N GLN A 172 -0.23 -7.59 -23.78
CA GLN A 172 0.61 -6.41 -23.59
C GLN A 172 0.15 -5.24 -24.47
N GLN A 173 -0.09 -5.48 -25.77
CA GLN A 173 -0.54 -4.46 -26.71
C GLN A 173 -1.90 -3.86 -26.32
N LEU A 174 -2.84 -4.71 -25.90
CA LEU A 174 -4.18 -4.25 -25.47
C LEU A 174 -4.11 -3.45 -24.16
N ILE A 175 -3.27 -3.86 -23.21
CA ILE A 175 -3.07 -3.11 -21.96
C ILE A 175 -2.43 -1.75 -22.25
N GLU A 176 -1.42 -1.70 -23.10
CA GLU A 176 -0.76 -0.44 -23.47
C GLU A 176 -1.74 0.50 -24.20
N ALA A 177 -2.52 -0.02 -25.15
CA ALA A 177 -3.57 0.74 -25.82
C ALA A 177 -4.60 1.27 -24.81
N HIS A 178 -5.09 0.42 -23.90
CA HIS A 178 -6.04 0.83 -22.87
C HIS A 178 -5.47 1.92 -21.95
N ILE A 179 -4.22 1.78 -21.48
CA ILE A 179 -3.56 2.81 -20.65
C ILE A 179 -3.45 4.12 -21.42
N SER A 180 -3.18 4.09 -22.72
CA SER A 180 -3.04 5.31 -23.54
C SER A 180 -4.33 6.14 -23.64
N GLU A 181 -5.49 5.51 -23.43
CA GLU A 181 -6.83 6.11 -23.46
C GLU A 181 -7.24 6.72 -22.10
N LEU A 182 -6.54 6.38 -21.01
CA LEU A 182 -6.86 6.87 -19.66
C LEU A 182 -6.58 8.38 -19.51
N PRO A 183 -7.15 9.04 -18.49
CA PRO A 183 -6.77 10.41 -18.13
C PRO A 183 -5.26 10.58 -17.91
N LYS A 184 -4.71 11.76 -18.23
CA LYS A 184 -3.25 12.00 -18.17
C LYS A 184 -2.61 11.75 -16.80
N HIS A 185 -3.35 12.02 -15.72
CA HIS A 185 -2.85 11.77 -14.37
C HIS A 185 -2.73 10.26 -14.09
N GLU A 186 -3.67 9.43 -14.56
CA GLU A 186 -3.59 7.97 -14.46
C GLU A 186 -2.47 7.40 -15.34
N GLN A 187 -2.34 7.89 -16.58
CA GLN A 187 -1.22 7.51 -17.46
C GLN A 187 0.13 7.72 -16.76
N LEU A 188 0.28 8.85 -16.06
CA LEU A 188 1.49 9.16 -15.31
C LEU A 188 1.74 8.18 -14.16
N LEU A 189 0.69 7.73 -13.45
CA LEU A 189 0.82 6.71 -12.41
C LEU A 189 1.37 5.39 -12.97
N PHE A 190 0.81 4.90 -14.08
CA PHE A 190 1.29 3.68 -14.72
C PHE A 190 2.72 3.81 -15.22
N LYS A 191 3.05 4.93 -15.88
CA LYS A 191 4.41 5.20 -16.35
C LYS A 191 5.40 5.22 -15.19
N THR A 192 5.08 5.92 -14.11
CA THR A 192 5.96 6.06 -12.95
C THR A 192 6.18 4.71 -12.27
N SER A 193 5.12 3.93 -12.09
CA SER A 193 5.21 2.57 -11.53
C SER A 193 6.09 1.67 -12.42
N ALA A 194 5.88 1.68 -13.74
CA ALA A 194 6.67 0.91 -14.68
C ALA A 194 8.17 1.29 -14.66
N GLN A 195 8.49 2.59 -14.61
CA GLN A 195 9.86 3.09 -14.47
C GLN A 195 10.51 2.60 -13.17
N LEU A 196 9.78 2.65 -12.05
CA LEU A 196 10.29 2.14 -10.77
C LEU A 196 10.51 0.62 -10.79
N HIS A 197 9.62 -0.15 -11.42
CA HIS A 197 9.80 -1.59 -11.59
C HIS A 197 11.03 -1.92 -12.45
N ALA A 198 11.20 -1.21 -13.58
CA ALA A 198 12.35 -1.37 -14.45
C ALA A 198 13.66 -1.05 -13.71
N LEU A 199 13.69 0.09 -13.00
CA LEU A 199 14.83 0.46 -12.17
C LEU A 199 15.12 -0.60 -11.11
N ASN A 200 14.12 -1.07 -10.38
CA ASN A 200 14.33 -2.07 -9.33
C ASN A 200 14.91 -3.39 -9.89
N ALA A 201 14.55 -3.77 -11.11
CA ALA A 201 15.04 -4.98 -11.75
C ALA A 201 16.53 -4.89 -12.17
N ASN A 202 17.03 -3.69 -12.50
CA ASN A 202 18.33 -3.55 -13.14
C ASN A 202 19.29 -2.56 -12.47
N TRP A 203 18.89 -1.85 -11.41
CA TRP A 203 19.64 -0.73 -10.84
C TRP A 203 21.08 -1.09 -10.47
N GLN A 204 21.40 -2.35 -10.16
CA GLN A 204 22.75 -2.79 -9.79
C GLN A 204 23.74 -2.80 -10.96
N GLN A 205 23.24 -2.88 -12.19
CA GLN A 205 24.03 -3.02 -13.42
C GLN A 205 24.08 -1.71 -14.23
N GLN A 206 23.24 -0.74 -13.90
CA GLN A 206 23.11 0.52 -14.62
C GLN A 206 24.33 1.42 -14.41
N ARG A 207 24.75 2.10 -15.49
CA ARG A 207 25.86 3.06 -15.49
C ARG A 207 25.37 4.48 -15.23
N TYR A 208 26.26 5.37 -14.81
CA TYR A 208 25.93 6.78 -14.54
C TYR A 208 25.18 7.45 -15.71
N ASN A 209 25.68 7.32 -16.93
CA ASN A 209 25.10 8.00 -18.09
C ASN A 209 23.68 7.49 -18.42
N GLU A 210 23.42 6.20 -18.20
CA GLU A 210 22.09 5.60 -18.38
C GLU A 210 21.12 6.15 -17.32
N LEU A 211 21.54 6.14 -16.06
CA LEU A 211 20.74 6.65 -14.95
C LEU A 211 20.48 8.16 -15.02
N SER A 212 21.49 8.95 -15.41
CA SER A 212 21.38 10.40 -15.53
C SER A 212 20.43 10.79 -16.66
N ALA A 213 20.51 10.09 -17.80
CA ALA A 213 19.62 10.33 -18.93
C ALA A 213 18.15 10.05 -18.60
N GLU A 214 17.86 9.02 -17.79
CA GLU A 214 16.48 8.62 -17.49
C GLU A 214 15.92 9.26 -16.21
N TYR A 215 16.73 9.45 -15.17
CA TYR A 215 16.29 9.86 -13.83
C TYR A 215 16.95 11.14 -13.29
N GLY A 216 17.87 11.74 -14.04
CA GLY A 216 18.61 12.93 -13.66
C GLY A 216 19.84 12.67 -12.78
N ASP A 217 20.73 13.67 -12.72
CA ASP A 217 22.06 13.55 -12.11
C ASP A 217 22.04 13.24 -10.60
N GLU A 218 21.10 13.85 -9.86
CA GLU A 218 20.95 13.63 -8.42
C GLU A 218 20.60 12.16 -8.13
N THR A 219 19.61 11.64 -8.86
CA THR A 219 19.15 10.25 -8.74
C THR A 219 20.25 9.28 -9.13
N ALA A 220 20.92 9.53 -10.25
CA ALA A 220 22.05 8.72 -10.71
C ALA A 220 23.17 8.63 -9.66
N THR A 221 23.52 9.76 -9.05
CA THR A 221 24.55 9.82 -8.00
C THR A 221 24.14 9.00 -6.78
N ARG A 222 22.90 9.13 -6.32
CA ARG A 222 22.37 8.36 -5.18
C ARG A 222 22.38 6.87 -5.46
N ILE A 223 21.92 6.44 -6.64
CA ILE A 223 21.89 5.02 -7.01
C ILE A 223 23.30 4.43 -7.04
N LEU A 224 24.27 5.14 -7.63
CA LEU A 224 25.67 4.67 -7.64
C LEU A 224 26.27 4.56 -6.23
N GLU A 225 25.89 5.45 -5.31
CA GLU A 225 26.32 5.34 -3.92
C GLU A 225 25.71 4.11 -3.25
N VAL A 226 24.41 3.84 -3.46
CA VAL A 226 23.76 2.61 -3.01
C VAL A 226 24.43 1.37 -3.61
N GLN A 227 24.83 1.40 -4.88
CA GLN A 227 25.56 0.29 -5.52
C GLN A 227 26.89 0.03 -4.82
N LYS A 228 27.67 1.08 -4.53
CA LYS A 228 28.95 0.95 -3.80
C LYS A 228 28.74 0.37 -2.40
N GLN A 229 27.73 0.84 -1.68
CA GLN A 229 27.39 0.31 -0.35
C GLN A 229 26.99 -1.17 -0.42
N GLN A 230 26.19 -1.55 -1.42
CA GLN A 230 25.80 -2.93 -1.65
C GLN A 230 27.00 -3.83 -1.99
N GLN A 231 27.93 -3.36 -2.83
CA GLN A 231 29.17 -4.09 -3.14
C GLN A 231 30.05 -4.27 -1.89
N ARG A 232 30.21 -3.22 -1.07
CA ARG A 232 30.94 -3.31 0.20
C ARG A 232 30.29 -4.32 1.15
N TRP A 233 28.96 -4.30 1.26
CA TRP A 233 28.18 -5.26 2.04
C TRP A 233 28.41 -6.70 1.55
N GLN A 234 28.29 -6.96 0.25
CA GLN A 234 28.50 -8.29 -0.33
C GLN A 234 29.93 -8.81 -0.09
N GLN A 235 30.94 -7.94 -0.23
CA GLN A 235 32.33 -8.31 0.06
C GLN A 235 32.53 -8.63 1.55
N LYS A 236 31.97 -7.82 2.44
CA LYS A 236 32.00 -8.03 3.90
C LYS A 236 31.36 -9.36 4.27
N LEU A 237 30.18 -9.65 3.72
CA LEU A 237 29.45 -10.91 3.92
C LEU A 237 30.23 -12.12 3.38
N LYS A 238 30.84 -12.00 2.19
CA LYS A 238 31.66 -13.07 1.60
C LYS A 238 32.87 -13.40 2.47
N ARG A 239 33.57 -12.39 2.99
CA ARG A 239 34.71 -12.57 3.91
C ARG A 239 34.27 -13.25 5.20
N PHE A 240 33.14 -12.81 5.77
CA PHE A 240 32.57 -13.44 6.95
C PHE A 240 32.22 -14.92 6.72
N LYS A 241 31.56 -15.26 5.62
CA LYS A 241 31.21 -16.66 5.28
C LYS A 241 32.45 -17.56 5.17
N LEU A 242 33.52 -17.05 4.54
CA LEU A 242 34.79 -17.77 4.42
C LEU A 242 35.45 -18.02 5.78
N GLU A 243 35.51 -17.00 6.63
CA GLU A 243 36.14 -17.12 7.96
C GLU A 243 35.30 -17.99 8.92
N LYS A 244 33.97 -17.85 8.90
CA LYS A 244 33.03 -18.76 9.60
C LYS A 244 33.31 -20.21 9.20
N HIS A 245 33.45 -20.48 7.90
CA HIS A 245 33.74 -21.83 7.42
C HIS A 245 35.09 -22.34 7.92
N ARG A 246 36.14 -21.52 7.91
CA ARG A 246 37.46 -21.88 8.46
C ARG A 246 37.37 -22.26 9.94
N ILE A 247 36.68 -21.46 10.76
CA ILE A 247 36.48 -21.75 12.19
C ILE A 247 35.77 -23.10 12.38
N LEU A 248 34.73 -23.37 11.60
CA LEU A 248 33.99 -24.64 11.68
C LEU A 248 34.82 -25.84 11.23
N VAL A 249 35.71 -25.69 10.25
CA VAL A 249 36.65 -26.75 9.83
C VAL A 249 37.68 -27.03 10.92
N GLU A 250 38.18 -26.00 11.60
CA GLU A 250 39.22 -26.13 12.64
C GLU A 250 38.67 -26.70 13.95
N PHE A 251 37.48 -26.27 14.37
CA PHE A 251 36.93 -26.57 15.70
C PHE A 251 35.66 -27.44 15.69
N GLY A 252 35.16 -27.84 14.50
CA GLY A 252 33.88 -28.53 14.36
C GLY A 252 32.70 -27.68 14.85
N GLU A 253 31.59 -28.32 15.23
CA GLU A 253 30.42 -27.65 15.83
C GLU A 253 30.53 -27.48 17.36
N SER A 254 31.77 -27.38 17.86
CA SER A 254 32.02 -27.27 19.30
C SER A 254 31.53 -25.93 19.88
N PRO A 255 31.32 -25.85 21.21
CA PRO A 255 31.08 -24.57 21.89
C PRO A 255 32.16 -23.52 21.61
N THR A 256 33.41 -23.95 21.43
CA THR A 256 34.55 -23.10 21.06
C THR A 256 34.35 -22.48 19.68
N ALA A 257 33.91 -23.25 18.68
CA ALA A 257 33.59 -22.74 17.36
C ALA A 257 32.48 -21.69 17.40
N LYS A 258 31.43 -21.93 18.18
CA LYS A 258 30.31 -20.98 18.36
C LYS A 258 30.80 -19.64 18.94
N ALA A 259 31.62 -19.68 19.98
CA ALA A 259 32.20 -18.48 20.58
C ALA A 259 33.09 -17.71 19.59
N HIS A 260 33.89 -18.39 18.78
CA HIS A 260 34.71 -17.74 17.75
C HIS A 260 33.87 -17.11 16.62
N VAL A 261 32.82 -17.79 16.16
CA VAL A 261 31.90 -17.23 15.15
C VAL A 261 31.14 -16.02 15.70
N GLU A 262 30.70 -16.06 16.96
CA GLU A 262 30.04 -14.92 17.62
C GLU A 262 30.99 -13.73 17.78
N ALA A 263 32.24 -13.96 18.19
CA ALA A 263 33.25 -12.91 18.26
C ALA A 263 33.53 -12.30 16.87
N LEU A 264 33.65 -13.13 15.84
CA LEU A 264 33.81 -12.69 14.45
C LEU A 264 32.61 -11.85 13.98
N LEU A 265 31.38 -12.26 14.33
CA LEU A 265 30.15 -11.54 14.00
C LEU A 265 30.16 -10.14 14.65
N ASN A 266 30.48 -10.07 15.94
CA ASN A 266 30.53 -8.82 16.72
C ASN A 266 31.64 -7.87 16.26
N GLN A 267 32.78 -8.38 15.80
CA GLN A 267 33.88 -7.57 15.27
C GLN A 267 33.60 -7.07 13.85
N THR A 268 32.84 -7.84 13.07
CA THR A 268 32.61 -7.53 11.65
C THR A 268 31.41 -6.62 11.47
N PHE A 269 30.31 -6.85 12.20
CA PHE A 269 29.01 -6.22 11.91
C PHE A 269 28.47 -5.39 13.08
N THR A 270 27.84 -4.26 12.75
CA THR A 270 27.01 -3.49 13.69
C THR A 270 25.78 -4.29 14.11
N GLU A 271 25.16 -3.95 15.24
CA GLU A 271 23.95 -4.64 15.74
C GLU A 271 22.84 -4.80 14.69
N ASN A 272 22.60 -3.77 13.87
CA ASN A 272 21.58 -3.84 12.81
C ASN A 272 22.00 -4.73 11.66
N GLU A 273 23.29 -4.71 11.28
CA GLU A 273 23.82 -5.62 10.28
C GLU A 273 23.78 -7.07 10.76
N GLN A 274 24.01 -7.34 12.05
CA GLN A 274 23.96 -8.70 12.61
C GLN A 274 22.59 -9.35 12.44
N LYS A 275 21.50 -8.59 12.66
CA LYS A 275 20.13 -9.06 12.40
C LYS A 275 19.94 -9.47 10.94
N ARG A 276 20.54 -8.72 10.01
CA ARG A 276 20.52 -9.03 8.57
C ARG A 276 21.39 -10.24 8.23
N VAL A 277 22.55 -10.40 8.86
CA VAL A 277 23.41 -11.59 8.70
C VAL A 277 22.71 -12.85 9.18
N ALA A 278 21.99 -12.78 10.32
CA ALA A 278 21.28 -13.91 10.89
C ALA A 278 20.31 -14.57 9.88
N VAL A 279 19.65 -13.78 9.03
CA VAL A 279 18.75 -14.28 7.98
C VAL A 279 19.50 -14.81 6.74
N LEU A 280 20.63 -14.20 6.37
CA LEU A 280 21.33 -14.48 5.10
C LEU A 280 22.39 -15.60 5.18
N VAL A 281 22.70 -16.08 6.38
CA VAL A 281 23.83 -16.99 6.68
C VAL A 281 23.42 -18.15 7.59
N GLU A 282 22.13 -18.46 7.66
CA GLU A 282 21.65 -19.76 8.18
C GLU A 282 22.32 -20.92 7.43
#